data_AF-A0A9W9ZI91-F1
#
_entry.id   AF-A0A9W9ZI91-F1
#
_cell.length_a   1.000
_cell.length_b   1.000
_cell.length_c   1.000
_cell.angle_alpha   90.00
_cell.angle_beta   90.00
_cell.angle_gamma   90.00
#
_symmetry.space_group_name_H-M   'P 1'
#
loop_
_entity.id
_entity.type
_entity.pdbx_description
1 polymer ?
#
loop_
_entity_poly.entity_id
_entity_poly.type
_entity_poly.pdbx_seq_one_letter_code
_entity_poly.pdbx_strand_id
1 'polypeptide(L)'
;MCEQFKLMVPDTEIIQCAAEKIPLPDASVDVAIAAQSFHWFTNRAALEEIHRVLVPNGSFGMIWKILDLSIPWTRDLCDFLDILDAENSLVFPHREEWKKSVQTSSHSIYSVPQREM
;
A
#
# COMPACT_ATOMS: atom_id res chain seq x y z
N MET A 1 -1.13 18.35 8.11
CA MET A 1 -1.87 17.52 7.13
C MET A 1 -3.25 17.15 7.65
N CYS A 2 -3.38 16.46 8.80
CA CYS A 2 -4.68 16.02 9.34
C CYS A 2 -5.70 17.17 9.52
N GLU A 3 -5.26 18.33 10.05
CA GLU A 3 -6.12 19.51 10.20
C GLU A 3 -6.75 19.96 8.87
N GLN A 4 -5.94 20.05 7.80
CA GLN A 4 -6.41 20.42 6.47
C GLN A 4 -7.36 19.38 5.87
N PHE A 5 -7.07 18.09 6.09
CA PHE A 5 -7.95 17.00 5.65
C PHE A 5 -9.34 17.09 6.33
N LYS A 6 -9.36 17.37 7.63
CA LYS A 6 -10.59 17.52 8.41
C LYS A 6 -11.44 18.70 7.95
N LEU A 7 -10.84 19.77 7.42
CA LEU A 7 -11.59 20.88 6.82
C LEU A 7 -12.33 20.46 5.55
N MET A 8 -11.74 19.57 4.75
CA MET A 8 -12.32 19.10 3.48
C MET A 8 -13.35 17.99 3.69
N VAL A 9 -13.14 17.12 4.69
CA VAL A 9 -14.02 15.98 4.99
C VAL A 9 -14.32 15.92 6.50
N PRO A 10 -15.20 16.80 7.02
CA PRO A 10 -15.37 17.01 8.46
C PRO A 10 -15.87 15.79 9.23
N ASP A 11 -16.64 14.92 8.60
CA ASP A 11 -17.26 13.77 9.28
C ASP A 11 -16.33 12.55 9.32
N THR A 12 -15.18 12.59 8.67
CA THR A 12 -14.22 11.46 8.64
C THR A 12 -13.36 11.42 9.89
N GLU A 13 -13.36 10.29 10.59
CA GLU A 13 -12.44 10.05 11.70
C GLU A 13 -10.99 10.01 11.20
N ILE A 14 -10.08 10.65 11.95
CA ILE A 14 -8.65 10.63 11.64
C ILE A 14 -7.92 10.05 12.84
N ILE A 15 -7.26 8.93 12.63
CA ILE A 15 -6.46 8.24 13.64
C ILE A 15 -4.99 8.36 13.23
N GLN A 16 -4.15 8.88 14.12
CA GLN A 16 -2.70 8.89 13.93
C GLN A 16 -2.10 7.62 14.53
N CYS A 17 -1.59 6.75 13.68
CA CYS A 17 -0.92 5.53 14.10
C CYS A 17 0.14 5.07 13.09
N ALA A 18 0.99 4.15 13.53
CA ALA A 18 1.85 3.39 12.63
C ALA A 18 1.03 2.28 11.96
N ALA A 19 1.41 1.84 10.75
CA ALA A 19 0.72 0.76 10.05
C ALA A 19 0.87 -0.59 10.76
N GLU A 20 1.93 -0.73 11.57
CA GLU A 20 2.24 -1.88 12.41
C GLU A 20 1.43 -1.90 13.72
N LYS A 21 0.67 -0.83 14.02
CA LYS A 21 -0.13 -0.74 15.25
C LYS A 21 -1.36 0.13 15.03
N ILE A 22 -2.39 -0.45 14.43
CA ILE A 22 -3.67 0.19 14.12
C ILE A 22 -4.57 0.05 15.36
N PRO A 23 -5.02 1.16 15.99
CA PRO A 23 -5.81 1.11 17.22
C PRO A 23 -7.29 0.80 16.96
N LEU A 24 -7.55 -0.21 16.12
CA LEU A 24 -8.88 -0.74 15.83
C LEU A 24 -8.98 -2.19 16.32
N PRO A 25 -10.20 -2.65 16.69
CA PRO A 25 -10.42 -4.04 17.07
C PRO A 25 -10.11 -5.02 15.94
N ASP A 26 -9.86 -6.27 16.31
CA ASP A 26 -9.77 -7.36 15.34
C ASP A 26 -11.06 -7.46 14.52
N ALA A 27 -10.95 -7.77 13.22
CA ALA A 27 -12.07 -7.99 12.33
C ALA A 27 -13.16 -6.88 12.39
N SER A 28 -12.74 -5.63 12.29
CA SER A 28 -13.60 -4.44 12.41
C SER A 28 -13.72 -3.61 11.14
N VAL A 29 -12.91 -3.90 10.11
CA VAL A 29 -12.84 -3.15 8.87
C VAL A 29 -13.15 -4.04 7.66
N ASP A 30 -14.01 -3.59 6.75
CA ASP A 30 -14.30 -4.32 5.51
C ASP A 30 -13.17 -4.19 4.48
N VAL A 31 -12.64 -2.97 4.34
CA VAL A 31 -11.64 -2.62 3.33
C VAL A 31 -10.59 -1.68 3.91
N ALA A 32 -9.32 -2.02 3.72
CA ALA A 32 -8.19 -1.14 3.99
C ALA A 32 -7.57 -0.69 2.65
N ILE A 33 -7.26 0.61 2.51
CA ILE A 33 -6.69 1.15 1.27
C ILE A 33 -5.40 1.92 1.57
N ALA A 34 -4.29 1.50 0.96
CA ALA A 34 -3.06 2.28 0.91
C ALA A 34 -3.01 3.09 -0.40
N ALA A 35 -3.32 4.39 -0.33
CA ALA A 35 -3.26 5.29 -1.47
C ALA A 35 -1.91 6.04 -1.50
N GLN A 36 -1.02 5.66 -2.43
CA GLN A 36 0.31 6.25 -2.59
C GLN A 36 1.19 6.19 -1.33
N SER A 37 1.04 5.14 -0.51
CA SER A 37 1.68 5.09 0.81
C SER A 37 2.31 3.75 1.20
N PHE A 38 1.99 2.65 0.52
CA PHE A 38 2.44 1.32 0.98
C PHE A 38 3.96 1.21 1.09
N HIS A 39 4.72 1.90 0.24
CA HIS A 39 6.19 1.90 0.23
C HIS A 39 6.80 2.38 1.56
N TRP A 40 6.09 3.18 2.34
CA TRP A 40 6.55 3.64 3.66
C TRP A 40 6.49 2.55 4.74
N PHE A 41 5.70 1.49 4.53
CA PHE A 41 5.45 0.43 5.51
C PHE A 41 5.34 -0.95 4.86
N THR A 42 6.11 -1.19 3.78
CA THR A 42 6.11 -2.48 3.08
C THR A 42 6.90 -3.53 3.87
N ASN A 43 6.36 -3.94 5.02
CA ASN A 43 6.94 -4.94 5.90
C ASN A 43 5.87 -5.89 6.44
N ARG A 44 6.32 -7.01 6.98
CA ARG A 44 5.43 -8.08 7.43
C ARG A 44 4.55 -7.68 8.62
N ALA A 45 5.09 -6.90 9.56
CA ALA A 45 4.33 -6.47 10.74
C ALA A 45 3.12 -5.60 10.34
N ALA A 46 3.31 -4.68 9.39
CA ALA A 46 2.21 -3.87 8.86
C ALA A 46 1.17 -4.72 8.11
N LEU A 47 1.61 -5.70 7.31
CA LEU A 47 0.70 -6.60 6.59
C LEU A 47 -0.12 -7.49 7.54
N GLU A 48 0.49 -8.00 8.60
CA GLU A 48 -0.20 -8.78 9.65
C GLU A 48 -1.19 -7.92 10.43
N GLU A 49 -0.83 -6.67 10.75
CA GLU A 49 -1.70 -5.75 11.47
C GLU A 49 -2.90 -5.29 10.64
N ILE A 50 -2.69 -5.00 9.34
CA ILE A 50 -3.78 -4.71 8.41
C ILE A 50 -4.71 -5.92 8.29
N HIS A 51 -4.16 -7.14 8.22
CA HIS A 51 -4.96 -8.35 8.16
C HIS A 51 -5.76 -8.56 9.46
N ARG A 52 -5.18 -8.28 10.63
CA ARG A 52 -5.85 -8.40 11.93
C ARG A 52 -7.13 -7.57 12.00
N VAL A 53 -7.09 -6.33 11.52
CA VAL A 53 -8.25 -5.44 11.57
C VAL A 53 -9.30 -5.74 10.50
N LEU A 54 -8.94 -6.47 9.43
CA LEU A 54 -9.89 -6.85 8.38
C LEU A 54 -10.84 -7.96 8.85
N VAL A 55 -12.12 -7.83 8.50
CA VAL A 55 -13.11 -8.91 8.66
C VAL A 55 -12.73 -10.15 7.84
N PRO A 56 -13.25 -11.34 8.16
CA PRO A 56 -13.14 -12.48 7.26
C PRO A 56 -13.66 -12.13 5.85
N ASN A 57 -12.85 -12.39 4.82
CA ASN A 57 -13.09 -11.98 3.42
C ASN A 57 -13.02 -10.46 3.15
N GLY A 58 -12.51 -9.67 4.09
CA GLY A 58 -12.15 -8.26 3.88
C GLY A 58 -11.01 -8.10 2.88
N SER A 59 -10.85 -6.90 2.34
CA SER A 59 -9.90 -6.63 1.26
C SER A 59 -8.88 -5.56 1.62
N PHE A 60 -7.62 -5.83 1.30
CA PHE A 60 -6.57 -4.81 1.29
C PHE A 60 -6.30 -4.36 -0.14
N GLY A 61 -6.55 -3.08 -0.42
CA GLY A 61 -6.33 -2.44 -1.72
C GLY A 61 -5.14 -1.49 -1.71
N MET A 62 -4.44 -1.42 -2.85
CA MET A 62 -3.35 -0.47 -3.07
C MET A 62 -3.67 0.38 -4.30
N ILE A 63 -3.55 1.70 -4.15
CA ILE A 63 -3.75 2.66 -5.24
C ILE A 63 -2.47 3.43 -5.46
N TRP A 64 -2.02 3.51 -6.71
CA TRP A 64 -0.86 4.29 -7.10
C TRP A 64 -1.13 5.09 -8.36
N LYS A 65 -0.55 6.29 -8.39
CA LYS A 65 -0.34 7.02 -9.64
C LYS A 65 1.00 6.57 -10.20
N ILE A 66 0.96 5.98 -11.39
CA ILE A 66 2.14 5.63 -12.18
C ILE A 66 2.33 6.65 -13.30
N LEU A 67 3.57 6.84 -13.73
CA LEU A 67 3.88 7.65 -14.91
C LEU A 67 3.53 6.84 -16.17
N ASP A 68 3.02 7.52 -17.19
CA ASP A 68 2.79 6.93 -18.50
C ASP A 68 4.12 6.79 -19.23
N LEU A 69 4.65 5.57 -19.30
CA LEU A 69 5.94 5.26 -19.91
C LEU A 69 5.90 5.25 -21.45
N SER A 70 4.74 5.49 -22.08
CA SER A 70 4.66 5.67 -23.54
C SER A 70 5.24 7.00 -23.99
N ILE A 71 5.34 7.98 -23.08
CA ILE A 71 5.93 9.29 -23.35
C ILE A 71 7.46 9.20 -23.17
N PRO A 72 8.30 9.64 -24.13
CA PRO A 72 9.75 9.43 -24.04
C PRO A 72 10.40 10.03 -22.78
N TRP A 73 10.11 11.29 -22.46
CA TRP A 73 10.76 11.95 -21.32
C TRP A 73 10.34 11.37 -19.96
N THR A 74 9.13 10.80 -19.84
CA THR A 74 8.69 10.18 -18.58
C THR A 74 9.39 8.85 -18.36
N ARG A 75 9.72 8.12 -19.43
CA ARG A 75 10.59 6.94 -19.38
C ARG A 75 11.99 7.33 -18.89
N ASP A 76 12.60 8.34 -19.51
CA ASP A 76 13.93 8.80 -19.10
C ASP A 76 13.94 9.25 -17.63
N LEU A 77 12.87 9.93 -17.18
CA LEU A 77 12.70 10.32 -15.79
C LEU A 77 12.55 9.10 -14.86
N CYS A 78 11.73 8.11 -15.24
CA CYS A 78 11.58 6.88 -14.45
C CYS A 78 12.90 6.11 -14.35
N ASP A 79 13.65 5.97 -15.44
CA ASP A 79 14.94 5.29 -15.45
C ASP A 79 15.95 6.00 -14.51
N PHE A 80 15.91 7.34 -14.45
CA PHE A 80 16.72 8.10 -13.52
C PHE A 80 16.27 7.94 -12.06
N LEU A 81 14.96 8.05 -11.78
CA LEU A 81 14.40 7.89 -10.43
C LEU A 81 14.63 6.48 -9.88
N ASP A 82 14.56 5.47 -10.74
CA ASP A 82 14.78 4.06 -10.38
C ASP A 82 16.16 3.82 -9.75
N ILE A 83 17.18 4.59 -10.15
CA ILE A 83 18.52 4.53 -9.54
C ILE A 83 18.45 5.00 -8.09
N LEU A 84 17.76 6.11 -7.84
CA LEU A 84 17.61 6.71 -6.51
C LEU A 84 16.71 5.86 -5.61
N ASP A 85 15.67 5.27 -6.17
CA ASP A 85 14.72 4.45 -5.43
C ASP A 85 15.34 3.13 -4.96
N ALA A 86 16.22 2.54 -5.78
CA ALA A 86 16.99 1.36 -5.41
C ALA A 86 17.92 1.61 -4.21
N GLU A 87 18.51 2.80 -4.11
CA GLU A 87 19.32 3.20 -2.95
C GLU A 87 18.48 3.31 -1.66
N ASN A 88 17.20 3.68 -1.80
CA ASN A 88 16.29 3.90 -0.67
C ASN A 88 15.40 2.69 -0.33
N SER A 89 15.56 1.56 -1.02
CA SER A 89 14.78 0.33 -0.80
C SER A 89 13.26 0.53 -0.84
N LEU A 90 12.78 1.47 -1.65
CA LEU A 90 11.36 1.76 -1.78
C LEU A 90 10.69 0.74 -2.70
N VAL A 91 9.59 0.13 -2.24
CA VAL A 91 8.82 -0.83 -3.04
C VAL A 91 7.78 -0.12 -3.87
N PHE A 92 8.00 -0.05 -5.18
CA PHE A 92 7.07 0.56 -6.12
C PHE A 92 6.30 -0.46 -6.96
N PRO A 93 5.06 -0.14 -7.38
CA PRO A 93 4.21 -1.07 -8.10
C PRO A 93 4.69 -1.42 -9.51
N HIS A 94 5.49 -0.57 -10.18
CA HIS A 94 5.95 -0.84 -11.55
C HIS A 94 6.92 -2.01 -11.67
N ARG A 95 7.56 -2.42 -10.56
CA ARG A 95 8.46 -3.60 -10.53
C ARG A 95 7.75 -4.88 -10.09
N GLU A 96 6.46 -4.81 -9.78
CA GLU A 96 5.67 -5.90 -9.16
C GLU A 96 6.27 -6.48 -7.87
N GLU A 97 7.29 -5.85 -7.29
CA GLU A 97 8.02 -6.36 -6.11
C GLU A 97 7.14 -6.38 -4.86
N TRP A 98 6.06 -5.57 -4.83
CA TRP A 98 5.02 -5.64 -3.81
C TRP A 98 4.38 -7.03 -3.71
N LYS A 99 4.28 -7.77 -4.84
CA LYS A 99 3.75 -9.14 -4.84
C LYS A 99 4.62 -10.05 -3.99
N LYS A 100 5.95 -9.88 -4.03
CA LYS A 100 6.88 -10.64 -3.18
C LYS A 100 6.56 -10.37 -1.71
N SER A 101 6.41 -9.11 -1.32
CA SER A 101 6.09 -8.74 0.08
C SER A 101 4.79 -9.39 0.60
N VAL A 102 3.82 -9.63 -0.28
CA VAL A 102 2.55 -10.30 0.04
C VAL A 102 2.66 -11.84 -0.02
N GLN A 103 3.57 -12.40 -0.84
CA GLN A 103 3.65 -13.83 -1.16
C GLN A 103 4.79 -14.61 -0.46
N THR A 104 5.70 -13.97 0.28
CA THR A 104 6.96 -14.61 0.77
C THR A 104 6.78 -15.59 1.96
N SER A 105 5.60 -16.14 2.21
CA SER A 105 5.40 -17.14 3.27
C SER A 105 4.63 -18.37 2.81
N SER A 106 5.00 -19.53 3.34
CA SER A 106 4.33 -20.83 3.16
C SER A 106 2.84 -20.83 3.53
N HIS A 107 2.37 -19.77 4.20
CA HIS A 107 0.98 -19.40 4.35
C HIS A 107 0.84 -17.94 3.90
N SER A 108 0.30 -17.72 2.71
CA SER A 108 0.02 -16.38 2.19
C SER A 108 -1.10 -15.75 3.01
N ILE A 109 -0.85 -14.57 3.61
CA ILE A 109 -1.85 -13.86 4.44
C ILE A 109 -2.97 -13.28 3.56
N TYR A 110 -2.64 -12.94 2.32
CA TYR A 110 -3.59 -12.44 1.33
C TYR A 110 -3.63 -13.38 0.13
N SER A 111 -4.80 -13.50 -0.49
CA SER A 111 -4.92 -14.00 -1.85
C SER A 111 -4.71 -12.83 -2.82
N VAL A 112 -3.88 -13.03 -3.86
CA VAL A 112 -3.67 -12.01 -4.91
C VAL A 112 -4.61 -12.33 -6.07
N PRO A 113 -5.43 -11.37 -6.54
CA PRO A 113 -6.27 -11.60 -7.71
C PRO A 113 -5.41 -12.02 -8.91
N GLN A 114 -5.78 -13.11 -9.59
CA GLN A 114 -5.20 -13.42 -10.88
C GLN A 114 -5.76 -12.42 -11.90
N ARG A 115 -4.89 -11.82 -12.72
CA ARG A 115 -5.34 -10.99 -13.85
C ARG A 115 -6.16 -11.89 -14.77
N GLU A 116 -7.44 -11.59 -14.97
CA GLU A 116 -8.19 -12.17 -16.08
C GLU A 116 -7.50 -11.74 -17.38
N MET A 117 -7.22 -12.73 -18.25
CA MET A 117 -6.57 -12.53 -19.56
C MET A 117 -7.53 -11.91 -20.56
#